data_AF-A0A7S1AUB7-F1
#
_entry.id   AF-A0A7S1AUB7-F1
#
_cell.length_a   1.000
_cell.length_b   1.000
_cell.length_c   1.000
_cell.angle_alpha   90.00
_cell.angle_beta   90.00
_cell.angle_gamma   90.00
#
_symmetry.space_group_name_H-M   'P 1'
#
loop_
_entity.id
_entity.type
_entity.pdbx_description
1 polymer ?
#
loop_
_entity_poly.entity_id
_entity_poly.type
_entity_poly.pdbx_seq_one_letter_code
_entity_poly.pdbx_strand_id
1 'polypeptide(L)'
;MLRTLRMIRIMRFAATFRHLRLMLLAVLKSLVPLFWAIFFLTFLMFLFAVMFMQGTAQYLANLTSDEDQSFVPHMQEFFTTLPMMLLTLLLCISGGISWWEIATIVRELGVGYLLMFILFILIMLIVVLNIITGI
;
A
#
# COMPACT_ATOMS: atom_id res chain seq x y z
N MET A 1 -14.45 26.29 -51.48
CA MET A 1 -15.20 26.10 -50.22
C MET A 1 -15.08 24.69 -49.62
N LEU A 2 -15.11 23.59 -50.40
CA LEU A 2 -15.01 22.21 -49.86
C LEU A 2 -13.61 21.79 -49.37
N ARG A 3 -12.53 22.41 -49.85
CA ARG A 3 -11.15 22.12 -49.40
C ARG A 3 -10.86 22.63 -47.98
N THR A 4 -11.41 23.79 -47.62
CA THR A 4 -11.24 24.43 -46.30
C THR A 4 -12.00 23.69 -45.19
N LEU A 5 -13.20 23.17 -45.46
CA LEU A 5 -13.95 22.35 -44.50
C LEU A 5 -13.25 21.03 -44.15
N ARG A 6 -12.51 20.41 -45.08
CA ARG A 6 -11.68 19.21 -44.83
C ARG A 6 -10.54 19.51 -43.86
N MET A 7 -9.85 20.64 -44.04
CA MET A 7 -8.77 21.07 -43.13
C MET A 7 -9.28 21.33 -41.72
N ILE A 8 -10.45 21.97 -41.56
CA ILE A 8 -11.07 22.19 -40.24
C ILE A 8 -11.44 20.88 -39.56
N ARG A 9 -11.93 19.88 -40.31
CA ARG A 9 -12.27 18.54 -39.77
C ARG A 9 -11.03 17.75 -39.34
N ILE A 10 -9.95 17.81 -40.13
CA ILE A 10 -8.65 17.22 -39.80
C ILE A 10 -8.02 17.93 -38.60
N MET A 11 -8.11 19.26 -38.52
CA MET A 11 -7.65 20.04 -37.36
C MET A 11 -8.47 19.71 -36.10
N ARG A 12 -9.79 19.52 -36.20
CA ARG A 12 -10.61 19.05 -35.06
C ARG A 12 -10.20 17.65 -34.60
N PHE A 13 -10.00 16.71 -35.52
CA PHE A 13 -9.52 15.36 -35.19
C PHE A 13 -8.09 15.39 -34.59
N ALA A 14 -7.17 16.16 -35.19
CA ALA A 14 -5.82 16.37 -34.67
C ALA A 14 -5.80 17.10 -33.33
N ALA A 15 -6.76 18.00 -33.07
CA ALA A 15 -6.94 18.66 -31.77
C ALA A 15 -7.47 17.70 -30.69
N THR A 16 -8.41 16.81 -31.03
CA THR A 16 -8.87 15.74 -30.12
C THR A 16 -7.71 14.80 -29.75
N PHE A 17 -6.89 14.40 -30.73
CA PHE A 17 -5.65 13.65 -30.46
C PHE A 17 -4.62 14.45 -29.69
N ARG A 18 -4.56 15.78 -29.85
CA ARG A 18 -3.65 16.65 -29.10
C ARG A 18 -3.99 16.64 -27.61
N HIS A 19 -5.26 16.73 -27.24
CA HIS A 19 -5.67 16.64 -25.84
C HIS A 19 -5.36 15.26 -25.25
N LEU A 20 -5.71 14.18 -25.94
CA LEU A 20 -5.36 12.82 -25.51
C LEU A 20 -3.84 12.59 -25.40
N ARG A 21 -3.07 13.11 -26.36
CA ARG A 21 -1.60 13.03 -26.35
C ARG A 21 -1.00 13.83 -25.21
N LEU A 22 -1.54 15.02 -24.90
CA LEU A 22 -1.09 15.83 -23.77
C LEU A 22 -1.40 15.15 -22.43
N MET A 23 -2.59 14.57 -22.27
CA MET A 23 -2.94 13.78 -21.09
C MET A 23 -2.04 12.54 -20.94
N LEU A 24 -1.79 11.80 -22.03
CA LEU A 24 -0.88 10.64 -22.02
C LEU A 24 0.56 11.06 -21.69
N LEU A 25 1.04 12.18 -22.25
CA LEU A 25 2.36 12.70 -21.93
C LEU A 25 2.46 13.11 -20.46
N ALA A 26 1.41 13.70 -19.88
CA ALA A 26 1.36 14.02 -18.46
C ALA A 26 1.41 12.76 -17.58
N VAL A 27 0.63 11.71 -17.92
CA VAL A 27 0.68 10.41 -17.23
C VAL A 27 2.08 9.81 -17.31
N LEU A 28 2.67 9.74 -18.50
CA LEU A 28 4.02 9.21 -18.69
C LEU A 28 5.09 10.00 -17.92
N LYS A 29 4.93 11.32 -17.80
CA LYS A 29 5.81 12.18 -17.01
C LYS A 29 5.65 11.95 -15.50
N SER A 30 4.45 11.56 -15.04
CA SER A 30 4.20 11.19 -13.64
C SER A 30 4.69 9.79 -13.26
N LEU A 31 4.98 8.90 -14.23
CA LEU A 31 5.41 7.52 -13.93
C LEU A 31 6.73 7.44 -13.15
N VAL A 32 7.69 8.32 -13.45
CA VAL A 32 8.98 8.33 -12.75
C VAL A 32 8.82 8.72 -11.27
N PRO A 33 8.19 9.84 -10.90
CA PRO A 33 7.96 10.15 -9.49
C PRO A 33 7.04 9.14 -8.80
N LEU A 34 6.04 8.59 -9.50
CA LEU A 34 5.20 7.50 -8.97
C LEU A 34 6.00 6.24 -8.66
N PHE A 35 6.94 5.86 -9.54
CA PHE A 35 7.82 4.72 -9.30
C PHE A 35 8.65 4.91 -8.02
N TRP A 36 9.24 6.09 -7.84
CA TRP A 36 9.98 6.41 -6.61
C TRP A 36 9.09 6.41 -5.37
N ALA A 37 7.86 6.92 -5.48
CA ALA A 37 6.89 6.88 -4.38
C ALA A 37 6.52 5.45 -4.00
N ILE A 38 6.19 4.59 -4.98
CA ILE A 38 5.87 3.17 -4.75
C ILE A 38 7.07 2.44 -4.16
N PHE A 39 8.28 2.69 -4.65
CA PHE A 39 9.50 2.10 -4.13
C PHE A 39 9.71 2.47 -2.66
N PHE A 40 9.58 3.76 -2.32
CA PHE A 40 9.71 4.25 -0.94
C PHE A 40 8.63 3.67 -0.01
N LEU A 41 7.37 3.64 -0.46
CA LEU A 41 6.26 3.03 0.28
C LEU A 41 6.51 1.53 0.54
N THR A 42 6.97 0.80 -0.48
CA THR A 42 7.28 -0.63 -0.36
C THR A 42 8.44 -0.87 0.59
N PHE A 43 9.48 -0.04 0.53
CA PHE A 43 10.61 -0.10 1.45
C PHE A 43 10.17 0.15 2.90
N LEU A 44 9.31 1.15 3.13
CA LEU A 44 8.77 1.42 4.46
C LEU A 44 7.94 0.24 4.98
N MET A 45 7.04 -0.30 4.16
CA MET A 45 6.26 -1.50 4.51
C MET A 45 7.17 -2.69 4.84
N PHE A 46 8.27 -2.88 4.11
CA PHE A 46 9.24 -3.95 4.37
C PHE A 46 9.88 -3.84 5.77
N LEU A 47 10.26 -2.64 6.20
CA LEU A 47 10.83 -2.45 7.55
C LEU A 47 9.85 -2.87 8.65
N PHE A 48 8.59 -2.43 8.54
CA PHE A 48 7.54 -2.81 9.49
C PHE A 48 7.21 -4.30 9.42
N ALA A 49 7.09 -4.87 8.21
CA ALA A 49 6.83 -6.28 8.01
C ALA A 49 7.86 -7.16 8.73
N VAL A 50 9.15 -6.85 8.57
CA VAL A 50 10.23 -7.60 9.24
C VAL A 50 10.13 -7.50 10.76
N MET A 51 9.80 -6.33 11.32
CA MET A 51 9.62 -6.17 12.77
C MET A 51 8.46 -7.03 13.30
N PHE A 52 7.31 -7.03 12.63
CA PHE A 52 6.15 -7.84 13.04
C PHE A 52 6.39 -9.34 12.87
N MET A 53 7.07 -9.75 11.80
CA MET A 53 7.45 -11.15 11.60
C MET A 53 8.40 -11.63 12.69
N GLN A 54 9.37 -10.81 13.11
CA GLN A 54 10.26 -11.15 14.22
C GLN A 54 9.50 -11.28 15.54
N GLY A 55 8.59 -10.35 15.85
CA GLY A 55 7.75 -10.44 17.04
C GLY A 55 6.86 -11.68 17.04
N THR A 56 6.27 -12.01 15.89
CA THR A 56 5.45 -13.21 15.72
C THR A 56 6.27 -14.49 15.90
N ALA A 57 7.46 -14.56 15.31
CA ALA A 57 8.36 -15.69 15.48
C ALA A 57 8.78 -15.89 16.95
N GLN A 58 9.06 -14.81 17.67
CA GLN A 58 9.37 -14.86 19.11
C GLN A 58 8.17 -15.30 19.95
N TYR A 59 6.98 -14.79 19.66
CA TYR A 59 5.74 -15.19 20.32
C TYR A 59 5.49 -16.70 20.13
N LEU A 60 5.59 -17.19 18.88
CA LEU A 60 5.45 -18.60 18.55
C LEU A 60 6.50 -19.49 19.22
N ALA A 61 7.74 -19.02 19.37
CA ALA A 61 8.81 -19.75 20.03
C ALA A 61 8.62 -19.87 21.56
N ASN A 62 7.91 -18.91 22.18
CA ASN A 62 7.68 -18.85 23.62
C ASN A 62 6.37 -19.54 24.06
N LEU A 63 5.51 -19.94 23.13
CA LEU A 63 4.27 -20.65 23.43
C LEU A 63 4.57 -22.05 24.01
N THR A 64 4.30 -22.22 25.31
CA THR A 64 4.23 -23.55 25.94
C THR A 64 2.87 -24.18 25.64
N SER A 65 2.89 -25.47 25.31
CA SER A 65 1.92 -26.20 24.47
C SER A 65 0.42 -26.08 24.74
N ASP A 66 -0.04 -25.57 25.88
CA ASP A 66 -1.45 -25.68 26.29
C ASP A 66 -2.21 -24.36 26.52
N GLU A 67 -1.58 -23.19 26.65
CA GLU A 67 -2.32 -22.02 27.18
C GLU A 67 -2.94 -21.05 26.16
N ASP A 68 -2.42 -20.85 24.94
CA ASP A 68 -2.97 -19.78 24.06
C ASP A 68 -2.82 -20.07 22.55
N GLN A 69 -3.43 -21.16 22.06
CA GLN A 69 -3.39 -21.50 20.63
C GLN A 69 -4.48 -20.81 19.79
N SER A 70 -5.42 -20.07 20.37
CA SER A 70 -6.56 -19.49 19.62
C SER A 70 -6.13 -18.50 18.54
N PHE A 71 -5.01 -17.80 18.72
CA PHE A 71 -4.51 -16.79 17.77
C PHE A 71 -3.45 -17.34 16.80
N VAL A 72 -2.93 -18.54 17.05
CA VAL A 72 -1.89 -19.17 16.21
C VAL A 72 -2.36 -19.33 14.75
N PRO A 73 -3.60 -19.79 14.45
CA PRO A 73 -4.07 -19.89 13.07
C PRO A 73 -4.10 -18.54 12.35
N HIS A 74 -4.55 -17.48 13.03
CA HIS A 74 -4.63 -16.14 12.45
C HIS A 74 -3.23 -15.53 12.25
N MET A 75 -2.31 -15.75 13.17
CA MET A 75 -0.91 -15.37 12.98
C MET A 75 -0.28 -16.12 11.80
N GLN A 76 -0.59 -17.40 11.64
CA GLN A 76 -0.11 -18.21 10.52
C GLN A 76 -0.72 -17.79 9.17
N GLU A 77 -1.93 -17.24 9.17
CA GLU A 77 -2.54 -16.72 7.94
C GLU A 77 -1.87 -15.43 7.49
N PHE A 78 -1.68 -14.46 8.39
CA PHE A 78 -1.28 -13.09 8.00
C PHE A 78 0.23 -12.79 8.14
N PHE A 79 0.96 -13.50 9.02
CA PHE A 79 2.32 -13.12 9.43
C PHE A 79 3.40 -14.15 9.06
N THR A 80 3.05 -15.24 8.37
CA THR A 80 3.98 -16.37 8.13
C THR A 80 5.12 -16.05 7.18
N THR A 81 4.86 -15.34 6.09
CA THR A 81 5.87 -15.07 5.06
C THR A 81 5.97 -13.58 4.79
N LEU A 82 7.14 -13.12 4.36
CA LEU A 82 7.37 -11.71 4.05
C LEU A 82 6.39 -11.18 2.97
N PRO A 83 6.15 -11.87 1.85
CA PRO A 83 5.17 -11.42 0.87
C PRO A 83 3.75 -11.33 1.45
N MET A 84 3.36 -12.28 2.30
CA MET A 84 2.04 -12.27 2.93
C MET A 84 1.91 -11.14 3.96
N MET A 85 2.97 -10.87 4.74
CA MET A 85 3.01 -9.76 5.68
C MET A 85 2.92 -8.41 4.95
N LEU A 86 3.67 -8.25 3.86
CA LEU A 86 3.59 -7.06 2.99
C LEU A 86 2.17 -6.89 2.41
N LEU A 87 1.55 -7.99 1.96
CA LEU A 87 0.17 -7.98 1.48
C LEU A 87 -0.82 -7.58 2.60
N THR A 88 -0.67 -8.11 3.80
CA THR A 88 -1.50 -7.79 4.96
C THR A 88 -1.41 -6.30 5.32
N LEU A 89 -0.19 -5.76 5.36
CA LEU A 89 0.03 -4.33 5.60
C LEU A 89 -0.61 -3.46 4.50
N LEU A 90 -0.51 -3.88 3.24
CA LEU A 90 -1.16 -3.21 2.12
C LEU A 90 -2.69 -3.29 2.23
N LEU A 91 -3.27 -4.43 2.59
CA LEU A 91 -4.71 -4.62 2.82
C LEU A 91 -5.22 -3.68 3.92
N CYS A 92 -4.46 -3.48 4.99
CA CYS A 92 -4.84 -2.56 6.08
C CYS A 92 -4.91 -1.10 5.62
N ILE A 93 -3.98 -0.65 4.77
CA ILE A 93 -3.95 0.75 4.29
C ILE A 93 -4.96 0.98 3.17
N SER A 94 -5.12 0.00 2.28
CA SER A 94 -6.05 0.08 1.15
C SER A 94 -7.52 -0.12 1.56
N GLY A 95 -7.79 -0.56 2.79
CA GLY A 95 -9.13 -0.87 3.28
C GLY A 95 -9.65 -2.23 2.82
N GLY A 96 -8.78 -3.14 2.36
CA GLY A 96 -9.14 -4.51 2.00
C GLY A 96 -9.48 -5.39 3.22
N ILE A 97 -8.87 -5.10 4.37
CA ILE A 97 -9.23 -5.66 5.68
C ILE A 97 -9.29 -4.53 6.70
N SER A 98 -10.15 -4.64 7.71
CA SER A 98 -10.14 -3.67 8.81
C SER A 98 -8.81 -3.73 9.54
N TRP A 99 -8.11 -2.59 9.62
CA TRP A 99 -6.86 -2.51 10.39
C TRP A 99 -7.05 -2.92 11.85
N TRP A 100 -8.28 -2.80 12.39
CA TRP A 100 -8.62 -3.22 13.73
C TRP A 100 -8.50 -4.74 13.93
N GLU A 101 -8.88 -5.54 12.93
CA GLU A 101 -8.77 -7.01 12.99
C GLU A 101 -7.30 -7.42 13.15
N ILE A 102 -6.41 -6.81 12.35
CA ILE A 102 -4.97 -7.04 12.47
C ILE A 102 -4.41 -6.48 13.77
N ALA A 103 -4.87 -5.31 14.23
CA ALA A 103 -4.43 -4.72 15.49
C ALA A 103 -4.74 -5.62 16.70
N THR A 104 -5.88 -6.31 16.70
CA THR A 104 -6.20 -7.28 17.77
C THR A 104 -5.23 -8.44 17.82
N ILE A 105 -4.75 -8.93 16.67
CA ILE A 105 -3.74 -10.00 16.60
C ILE A 105 -2.37 -9.48 17.04
N VAL A 106 -1.97 -8.30 16.54
CA VAL A 106 -0.67 -7.68 16.90
C VAL A 106 -0.59 -7.34 18.39
N ARG A 107 -1.72 -7.06 19.05
CA ARG A 107 -1.78 -6.80 20.49
C ARG A 107 -1.24 -7.97 21.32
N GLU A 108 -1.45 -9.21 20.87
CA GLU A 108 -0.96 -10.42 21.56
C GLU A 108 0.57 -10.52 21.53
N LEU A 109 1.23 -9.90 20.55
CA LEU A 109 2.69 -9.77 20.52
C LEU A 109 3.21 -8.79 21.59
N GLY A 110 2.34 -7.94 22.13
CA GLY A 110 2.63 -6.97 23.16
C GLY A 110 2.27 -5.53 22.78
N VAL A 111 2.08 -4.69 23.80
CA VAL A 111 1.67 -3.28 23.63
C VAL A 111 2.65 -2.47 22.77
N GLY A 112 3.95 -2.80 22.83
CA GLY A 112 4.97 -2.17 22.00
C GLY A 112 4.72 -2.38 20.49
N TYR A 113 4.39 -3.61 20.08
CA TYR A 113 4.07 -3.93 18.68
C TYR A 113 2.77 -3.26 18.24
N LEU A 114 1.76 -3.19 19.11
CA LEU A 114 0.53 -2.47 18.82
C LEU A 114 0.77 -0.98 18.56
N LEU A 115 1.59 -0.32 19.38
CA LEU A 115 1.96 1.08 19.17
C LEU A 115 2.73 1.28 17.86
N MET A 116 3.65 0.38 17.52
CA MET A 116 4.35 0.41 16.23
C MET A 116 3.39 0.23 15.05
N PHE A 117 2.38 -0.62 15.17
CA PHE A 117 1.37 -0.83 14.13
C PHE A 117 0.47 0.39 13.94
N ILE A 118 0.03 1.02 15.02
CA ILE A 118 -0.74 2.27 14.95
C ILE A 118 0.11 3.37 14.29
N LEU A 119 1.39 3.50 14.68
CA LEU A 119 2.32 4.44 14.05
C LEU A 119 2.47 4.18 12.54
N PHE A 120 2.59 2.92 12.14
CA PHE A 120 2.62 2.52 10.73
C PHE A 120 1.37 3.01 9.98
N ILE A 121 0.16 2.74 10.51
CA ILE A 121 -1.10 3.17 9.88
C ILE A 121 -1.13 4.70 9.74
N LEU A 122 -0.78 5.44 10.80
CA LEU A 122 -0.75 6.92 10.77
C LEU A 122 0.22 7.46 9.73
N ILE A 123 1.47 6.96 9.72
CA ILE A 123 2.48 7.39 8.74
C ILE A 123 1.99 7.09 7.32
N MET A 124 1.46 5.90 7.07
CA MET A 124 1.04 5.50 5.74
C MET A 124 -0.16 6.30 5.26
N LEU A 125 -1.14 6.59 6.12
CA LEU A 125 -2.26 7.47 5.78
C LEU A 125 -1.78 8.90 5.48
N ILE A 126 -0.87 9.45 6.27
CA ILE A 126 -0.30 10.79 6.01
C ILE A 126 0.47 10.81 4.69
N VAL A 127 1.30 9.79 4.41
CA VAL A 127 2.04 9.72 3.14
C VAL A 127 1.08 9.61 1.96
N VAL A 128 0.07 8.75 2.03
CA VAL A 128 -0.94 8.61 0.98
C VAL A 128 -1.68 9.92 0.76
N LEU A 129 -2.14 10.58 1.83
CA LEU A 129 -2.80 11.88 1.74
C LEU A 129 -1.88 12.93 1.10
N ASN A 130 -0.62 13.01 1.53
CA ASN A 130 0.35 13.94 0.99
C ASN A 130 0.68 13.68 -0.49
N ILE A 131 0.70 12.42 -0.92
CA ILE A 131 0.87 12.08 -2.34
C ILE A 131 -0.36 12.52 -3.15
N ILE A 132 -1.56 12.34 -2.62
CA ILE A 132 -2.81 12.73 -3.31
C ILE A 132 -2.96 14.25 -3.38
N THR A 133 -2.62 14.98 -2.31
CA THR A 133 -2.76 16.44 -2.25
C THR A 133 -1.55 17.20 -2.81
N GLY A 134 -0.39 16.54 -2.89
CA GLY A 134 0.91 17.15 -3.23
C GLY A 134 1.35 16.99 -4.69
N ILE A 135 0.55 16.31 -5.51
CA ILE A 135 0.67 16.31 -6.98
C ILE A 135 -0.27 17.36 -7.57
#